data_AF-A0A2K8N7S9-F1
#
_entry.id   AF-A0A2K8N7S9-F1
#
_cell.length_a   1.000
_cell.length_b   1.000
_cell.length_c   1.000
_cell.angle_alpha   90.00
_cell.angle_beta   90.00
_cell.angle_gamma   90.00
#
_symmetry.space_group_name_H-M   'P 1'
#
loop_
_entity.id
_entity.type
_entity.pdbx_description
1 polymer ?
#
loop_
_entity_poly.entity_id
_entity_poly.type
_entity_poly.pdbx_seq_one_letter_code
_entity_poly.pdbx_strand_id
1 'polypeptide(L)'
;MTKSAYAVSVQERRHTAVEKYVRITGKRQVTIPKEFFDQLGMGNILRAYIERGRLVLEPVRVEDPMDFSQEIINDLADEGLTGEELKREFARRREGLLAAMKEVIAEARKEALDGSETDGDAFMEELIKGDE
;
A
#
# COMPACT_ATOMS: atom_id res chain seq x y z
N MET A 1 -32.19 3.57 -18.42
CA MET A 1 -30.71 3.65 -18.39
C MET A 1 -30.31 4.08 -16.99
N THR A 2 -29.73 3.16 -16.23
CA THR A 2 -29.57 3.22 -14.78
C THR A 2 -28.50 4.23 -14.40
N LYS A 3 -28.89 5.38 -13.83
CA LYS A 3 -27.97 6.32 -13.18
C LYS A 3 -27.51 5.68 -11.86
N SER A 4 -26.25 5.25 -11.78
CA SER A 4 -25.65 4.84 -10.51
C SER A 4 -25.21 6.10 -9.76
N ALA A 5 -25.81 6.30 -8.60
CA ALA A 5 -25.65 7.44 -7.73
C ALA A 5 -24.48 7.23 -6.77
N TYR A 6 -23.40 8.00 -6.95
CA TYR A 6 -22.49 8.33 -5.85
C TYR A 6 -22.26 9.84 -5.90
N ALA A 7 -23.08 10.57 -5.13
CA ALA A 7 -22.80 11.96 -4.80
C ALA A 7 -21.80 11.94 -3.63
N VAL A 8 -20.52 12.21 -3.91
CA VAL A 8 -19.53 12.44 -2.85
C VAL A 8 -19.72 13.86 -2.34
N SER A 9 -20.29 14.00 -1.14
CA SER A 9 -20.34 15.30 -0.45
C SER A 9 -18.98 15.58 0.19
N VAL A 10 -18.18 16.42 -0.45
CA VAL A 10 -16.89 16.87 0.09
C VAL A 10 -17.16 17.88 1.20
N GLN A 11 -16.91 17.48 2.44
CA GLN A 11 -17.01 18.36 3.59
C GLN A 11 -15.64 19.03 3.79
N GLU A 12 -15.56 20.35 3.63
CA GLU A 12 -14.33 21.14 3.72
C GLU A 12 -13.55 20.88 5.02
N ARG A 13 -12.34 20.32 4.89
CA ARG A 13 -11.38 20.16 5.99
C ARG A 13 -10.09 20.91 5.67
N ARG A 14 -9.87 22.02 6.38
CA ARG A 14 -8.59 22.70 6.70
C ARG A 14 -7.39 22.37 5.78
N HIS A 15 -7.29 23.11 4.68
CA HIS A 15 -6.13 23.70 3.98
C HIS A 15 -4.66 23.17 4.06
N THR A 16 -4.39 21.91 4.44
CA THR A 16 -3.06 21.27 4.23
C THR A 16 -3.13 19.79 3.83
N ALA A 17 -4.29 19.28 3.44
CA ALA A 17 -4.42 17.92 2.93
C ALA A 17 -4.52 17.97 1.40
N VAL A 18 -3.51 17.45 0.71
CA VAL A 18 -3.63 17.21 -0.74
C VAL A 18 -4.59 16.04 -0.92
N GLU A 19 -5.77 16.31 -1.46
CA GLU A 19 -6.80 15.31 -1.74
C GLU A 19 -6.86 15.05 -3.25
N LYS A 20 -6.87 13.78 -3.64
CA LYS A 20 -6.97 13.35 -5.04
C LYS A 20 -7.95 12.19 -5.12
N TYR A 21 -8.80 12.21 -6.14
CA TYR A 21 -9.65 11.08 -6.47
C TYR A 21 -8.87 10.08 -7.32
N VAL A 22 -8.84 8.82 -6.87
CA VAL A 22 -8.23 7.72 -7.62
C VAL A 22 -9.29 6.75 -8.08
N ARG A 23 -9.15 6.27 -9.31
CA ARG A 23 -10.02 5.23 -9.87
C ARG A 23 -9.50 3.86 -9.46
N ILE A 24 -10.42 2.98 -9.09
CA ILE A 24 -10.13 1.55 -8.93
C ILE A 24 -10.23 0.91 -10.32
N THR A 25 -9.13 0.34 -10.80
CA THR A 25 -9.05 -0.38 -12.09
C THR A 25 -9.33 -1.88 -11.90
N GLY A 26 -9.10 -2.66 -12.95
CA GLY A 26 -9.20 -4.12 -12.92
C GLY A 26 -8.50 -4.75 -11.70
N LYS A 27 -9.04 -5.88 -11.22
CA LYS A 27 -8.51 -6.62 -10.05
C LYS A 27 -8.39 -5.81 -8.75
N ARG A 28 -9.11 -4.68 -8.62
CA ARG A 28 -9.08 -3.79 -7.44
C ARG A 28 -7.73 -3.06 -7.28
N GLN A 29 -7.02 -2.86 -8.38
CA GLN A 29 -5.79 -2.07 -8.38
C GLN A 29 -6.12 -0.57 -8.31
N VAL A 30 -5.23 0.21 -7.70
CA VAL A 30 -5.31 1.68 -7.66
C VAL A 30 -3.95 2.24 -8.06
N THR A 31 -3.94 3.22 -8.95
CA THR A 31 -2.73 3.97 -9.28
C THR A 31 -2.54 5.06 -8.23
N ILE A 32 -1.38 5.07 -7.55
CA ILE A 32 -1.03 6.12 -6.59
C ILE A 32 -0.43 7.30 -7.37
N PRO A 33 -1.02 8.51 -7.31
CA PRO A 33 -0.47 9.69 -7.94
C PRO A 33 0.98 9.95 -7.55
N LYS A 34 1.79 10.41 -8.50
CA LYS A 34 3.23 10.68 -8.29
C LYS A 34 3.50 11.61 -7.11
N GLU A 35 2.66 12.64 -6.94
CA GLU A 35 2.75 13.59 -5.84
C GLU A 35 2.71 12.91 -4.45
N PHE A 36 1.82 11.92 -4.26
CA PHE A 36 1.74 11.17 -3.00
C PHE A 36 2.90 10.20 -2.83
N PHE A 37 3.32 9.56 -3.92
CA PHE A 37 4.47 8.66 -3.92
C PHE A 37 5.74 9.38 -3.46
N ASP A 38 6.00 10.56 -4.04
CA ASP A 38 7.17 11.38 -3.75
C ASP A 38 7.10 11.99 -2.33
N GLN A 39 5.95 12.55 -1.92
CA GLN A 39 5.80 13.19 -0.61
C GLN A 39 5.90 12.19 0.55
N LEU A 40 5.36 10.99 0.40
CA LEU A 40 5.39 9.96 1.44
C LEU A 40 6.68 9.12 1.39
N GLY A 41 7.55 9.35 0.40
CA GLY A 41 8.77 8.57 0.18
C GLY A 41 8.45 7.09 0.06
N MET A 42 7.41 6.75 -0.71
CA MET A 42 6.90 5.39 -0.79
C MET A 42 7.95 4.45 -1.40
N GLY A 43 8.04 3.26 -0.82
CA GLY A 43 8.72 2.13 -1.44
C GLY A 43 7.81 1.36 -2.38
N ASN A 44 8.24 0.15 -2.76
CA ASN A 44 7.42 -0.76 -3.56
C ASN A 44 6.42 -1.57 -2.73
N ILE A 45 6.38 -1.38 -1.42
CA ILE A 45 5.57 -2.16 -0.48
C ILE A 45 4.81 -1.20 0.43
N LEU A 46 3.51 -1.44 0.58
CA LEU A 46 2.64 -0.75 1.52
C LEU A 46 1.99 -1.78 2.44
N ARG A 47 1.91 -1.47 3.74
CA ARG A 47 1.08 -2.17 4.70
C ARG A 47 -0.34 -1.65 4.57
N ALA A 48 -1.30 -2.55 4.33
CA ALA A 48 -2.71 -2.20 4.19
C ALA A 48 -3.51 -2.72 5.38
N TYR A 49 -4.28 -1.86 6.05
CA TYR A 49 -5.15 -2.26 7.15
C TYR A 49 -6.41 -1.39 7.21
N ILE A 50 -7.46 -1.90 7.87
CA ILE A 50 -8.71 -1.17 8.08
C ILE A 50 -8.67 -0.49 9.44
N GLU A 51 -8.80 0.83 9.45
CA GLU A 51 -8.88 1.61 10.68
C GLU A 51 -10.05 2.60 10.61
N ARG A 52 -11.00 2.49 11.55
CA ARG A 52 -12.18 3.38 11.64
C ARG A 52 -12.97 3.46 10.32
N GLY A 53 -13.11 2.32 9.63
CA GLY A 53 -13.82 2.23 8.35
C GLY A 53 -13.04 2.78 7.15
N ARG A 54 -11.75 3.07 7.29
CA ARG A 54 -10.87 3.56 6.22
C ARG A 54 -9.85 2.48 5.86
N LEU A 55 -9.58 2.30 4.57
CA LEU A 55 -8.40 1.58 4.12
C LEU A 55 -7.19 2.49 4.29
N VAL A 56 -6.30 2.13 5.22
CA VAL A 56 -5.05 2.84 5.46
C VAL A 56 -3.93 2.09 4.73
N LEU A 57 -3.20 2.82 3.89
CA LEU A 57 -1.99 2.33 3.23
C LEU A 57 -0.79 3.05 3.84
N GLU A 58 0.10 2.30 4.46
CA GLU A 58 1.28 2.81 5.14
C GLU A 58 2.55 2.31 4.44
N PRO A 59 3.48 3.20 4.00
CA PRO A 59 4.69 2.76 3.33
C PRO A 59 5.58 1.89 4.22
N VAL A 60 5.93 0.71 3.72
CA VAL A 60 6.93 -0.15 4.37
C VAL A 60 8.28 0.21 3.79
N ARG A 61 9.14 0.79 4.62
CA ARG A 61 10.52 1.08 4.22
C ARG A 61 11.31 -0.21 4.32
N VAL A 62 11.60 -0.84 3.18
CA VAL A 62 12.36 -2.10 3.11
C VAL A 62 13.76 -1.98 3.72
N GLU A 63 14.28 -0.76 3.85
CA GLU A 63 15.54 -0.44 4.52
C GLU A 63 15.44 -0.46 6.05
N ASP A 64 14.24 -0.58 6.62
CA ASP A 64 14.03 -0.68 8.06
C ASP A 64 13.76 -2.15 8.42
N PRO A 65 14.81 -2.97 8.66
CA PRO A 65 14.65 -4.34 9.10
C PRO A 65 13.86 -4.47 10.41
N MET A 66 13.59 -3.36 11.10
CA MET A 66 12.87 -3.29 12.36
C MET A 66 11.34 -3.44 12.22
N ASP A 67 10.76 -3.18 11.05
CA ASP A 67 9.30 -3.03 10.89
C ASP A 67 8.50 -4.31 11.21
N PHE A 68 9.04 -5.47 10.83
CA PHE A 68 8.49 -6.78 11.21
C PHE A 68 9.27 -7.46 12.32
N SER A 69 10.42 -6.90 12.74
CA SER A 69 11.25 -7.53 13.76
C SER A 69 10.50 -7.66 15.07
N GLN A 70 9.72 -6.64 15.45
CA GLN A 70 8.98 -6.67 16.71
C GLN A 70 7.87 -7.73 16.70
N GLU A 71 7.15 -7.86 15.59
CA GLU A 71 6.10 -8.87 15.42
C GLU A 71 6.70 -10.28 15.48
N ILE A 72 7.78 -10.53 14.73
CA ILE A 72 8.50 -11.82 14.76
C ILE A 72 9.02 -12.12 16.18
N ILE A 73 9.58 -11.12 16.87
CA ILE A 73 10.08 -11.31 18.24
C ILE A 73 8.94 -11.64 19.21
N ASN A 74 7.79 -10.97 19.10
CA ASN A 74 6.62 -11.26 19.93
C ASN A 74 6.13 -12.69 19.71
N ASP A 75 5.98 -13.11 18.45
CA ASP A 75 5.57 -14.48 18.11
C ASP A 75 6.56 -15.52 18.67
N LEU A 76 7.86 -15.26 18.54
CA LEU A 76 8.89 -16.16 19.08
C LEU A 76 8.92 -16.17 20.61
N ALA A 77 8.59 -15.05 21.25
CA ALA A 77 8.49 -14.95 22.71
C ALA A 77 7.26 -15.72 23.23
N ASP A 78 6.14 -15.66 22.52
CA ASP A 78 4.92 -16.44 22.81
C ASP A 78 5.16 -17.95 22.65
N GLU A 79 6.06 -18.35 21.75
CA GLU A 79 6.54 -19.72 21.60
C GLU A 79 7.54 -20.16 22.69
N GLY A 80 7.93 -19.24 23.58
CA GLY A 80 8.85 -19.52 24.69
C GLY A 80 10.31 -19.68 24.26
N LEU A 81 10.68 -19.27 23.06
CA LEU A 81 12.06 -19.36 22.56
C LEU A 81 12.94 -18.32 23.25
N THR A 82 14.16 -18.72 23.63
CA THR A 82 15.10 -17.83 24.32
C THR A 82 16.54 -18.01 23.82
N GLY A 83 17.42 -17.06 24.15
CA GLY A 83 18.86 -17.17 23.90
C GLY A 83 19.23 -17.37 22.43
N GLU A 84 20.06 -18.38 22.16
CA GLU A 84 20.53 -18.69 20.79
C GLU A 84 19.44 -19.29 19.89
N GLU A 85 18.44 -19.95 20.47
CA GLU A 85 17.33 -20.52 19.71
C GLU A 85 16.44 -19.42 19.14
N LEU A 86 16.16 -18.39 19.94
CA LEU A 86 15.44 -17.19 19.51
C LEU A 86 16.15 -16.51 18.34
N LYS A 87 17.47 -16.30 18.43
CA LYS A 87 18.25 -15.62 17.37
C LYS A 87 18.19 -16.38 16.05
N ARG A 88 18.32 -17.71 16.11
CA ARG A 88 18.30 -18.57 14.92
C ARG A 88 16.93 -18.58 14.25
N GLU A 89 15.87 -18.77 15.02
CA GLU A 89 14.50 -18.79 14.47
C GLU A 89 14.06 -17.41 13.97
N PHE A 90 14.48 -16.34 14.65
CA PHE A 90 14.28 -14.97 14.19
C PHE A 90 14.90 -14.73 12.80
N ALA A 91 16.16 -15.11 12.62
CA ALA A 91 16.84 -14.96 11.34
C ALA A 91 16.13 -15.75 10.23
N ARG A 92 15.73 -16.99 10.53
CA ARG A 92 15.01 -17.86 9.60
C ARG A 92 13.65 -17.30 9.19
N ARG A 93 12.83 -16.86 10.15
CA ARG A 93 11.50 -16.27 9.87
C ARG A 93 11.61 -14.98 9.07
N ARG A 94 12.58 -14.13 9.43
CA ARG A 94 12.86 -12.89 8.71
C ARG A 94 13.24 -13.16 7.25
N GLU A 95 14.11 -14.12 7.00
CA GLU A 95 14.53 -14.47 5.64
C GLU A 95 13.36 -15.00 4.79
N GLY A 96 12.54 -15.90 5.37
CA GLY A 96 11.34 -16.42 4.72
C GLY A 96 10.33 -15.33 4.38
N LEU A 97 10.10 -14.39 5.31
CA LEU A 97 9.23 -13.25 5.09
C LEU A 97 9.72 -12.38 3.92
N LEU A 98 11.01 -12.03 3.90
CA LEU A 98 11.60 -11.24 2.81
C LEU A 98 11.50 -11.95 1.46
N ALA A 99 11.65 -13.27 1.42
CA ALA A 99 11.50 -14.06 0.19
C ALA A 99 10.05 -14.02 -0.32
N ALA A 100 9.07 -14.27 0.56
CA ALA A 100 7.64 -14.22 0.20
C ALA A 100 7.23 -12.82 -0.28
N MET A 101 7.70 -11.76 0.37
CA MET A 101 7.43 -10.38 -0.06
C MET A 101 7.98 -10.10 -1.46
N LYS A 102 9.18 -10.60 -1.80
CA LYS A 102 9.74 -10.44 -3.15
C LYS A 102 8.88 -11.12 -4.21
N GLU A 103 8.34 -12.30 -3.92
CA GLU A 103 7.44 -13.01 -4.85
C GLU A 103 6.15 -12.24 -5.07
N VAL A 104 5.53 -11.73 -4.01
CA VAL A 104 4.31 -10.89 -4.09
C VAL A 104 4.57 -9.63 -4.94
N ILE A 105 5.72 -8.98 -4.76
CA ILE A 105 6.10 -7.80 -5.57
C ILE A 105 6.29 -8.19 -7.04
N ALA A 106 6.93 -9.34 -7.30
CA ALA A 106 7.16 -9.81 -8.67
C ALA A 106 5.84 -10.12 -9.38
N GLU A 107 4.89 -10.75 -8.68
CA GLU A 107 3.55 -11.02 -9.18
C GLU A 107 2.80 -9.72 -9.47
N ALA A 108 2.75 -8.78 -8.53
CA ALA A 108 2.10 -7.48 -8.71
C ALA A 108 2.67 -6.70 -9.92
N ARG A 109 3.98 -6.74 -10.12
CA ARG A 109 4.63 -6.12 -11.30
C ARG A 109 4.21 -6.78 -12.60
N LYS A 110 4.16 -8.12 -12.63
CA LYS A 110 3.71 -8.86 -13.82
C LYS A 110 2.27 -8.51 -14.16
N GLU A 111 1.39 -8.46 -13.16
CA GLU A 111 0.00 -8.07 -13.37
C GLU A 111 -0.17 -6.64 -13.88
N ALA A 112 0.63 -5.69 -13.39
CA ALA A 112 0.61 -4.31 -13.86
C ALA A 112 1.08 -4.17 -15.32
N LEU A 113 2.02 -5.02 -15.77
CA LEU A 113 2.49 -5.04 -17.15
C LEU A 113 1.45 -5.65 -18.11
N ASP A 114 0.71 -6.66 -17.65
CA ASP A 114 -0.31 -7.34 -18.45
C ASP A 114 -1.65 -6.55 -18.51
N GLY A 115 -1.91 -5.69 -17.52
CA GLY A 115 -3.09 -4.83 -17.47
C GLY A 115 -2.86 -3.46 -18.12
N SER A 116 -3.07 -3.35 -19.44
CA SER A 116 -3.03 -2.05 -20.12
C SER A 116 -4.30 -1.23 -19.85
N GLU A 117 -4.31 -0.47 -18.76
CA GLU A 117 -5.28 0.62 -18.57
C GLU A 117 -4.59 1.95 -18.36
N THR A 118 -5.25 3.02 -18.82
CA THR A 118 -4.77 4.42 -18.89
C THR A 118 -4.11 4.87 -17.60
N ASP A 119 -2.98 5.57 -17.74
CA ASP A 119 -2.21 6.20 -16.67
C ASP A 119 -3.12 6.99 -15.71
N GLY A 120 -2.89 6.80 -14.41
CA GLY A 120 -3.64 7.47 -13.35
C GLY A 120 -3.51 8.99 -13.44
N ASP A 121 -2.35 9.47 -13.90
CA ASP A 121 -2.10 10.91 -14.10
C ASP A 121 -2.97 11.48 -15.24
N ALA A 122 -3.19 10.71 -16.32
CA ALA A 122 -4.05 11.13 -17.44
C ALA A 122 -5.53 11.24 -17.03
N PHE A 123 -6.02 10.30 -16.21
CA PHE A 123 -7.38 10.37 -15.66
C PHE A 123 -7.57 11.60 -14.77
N MET A 124 -6.55 11.99 -14.00
CA MET A 124 -6.63 13.19 -13.17
C MET A 124 -6.65 14.48 -13.98
N GLU A 125 -5.84 14.57 -15.05
CA GLU A 125 -5.91 15.71 -15.96
C GLU A 125 -7.29 15.85 -16.61
N GLU A 126 -7.93 14.74 -16.96
CA GLU A 126 -9.28 14.73 -17.53
C GLU A 126 -10.31 15.26 -16.51
N LEU A 127 -10.25 14.82 -15.25
CA LEU A 127 -11.14 15.33 -14.19
C LEU A 127 -10.96 16.84 -13.94
N ILE A 128 -9.73 17.36 -14.07
CA ILE A 128 -9.45 18.77 -13.85
C ILE A 128 -9.90 19.63 -15.05
N LYS A 129 -9.80 19.10 -16.27
CA LYS A 129 -10.17 19.81 -17.51
C LYS A 129 -11.64 19.65 -17.92
N GLY A 130 -12.36 18.66 -17.36
CA GLY A 130 -13.75 18.35 -17.73
C GLY A 130 -14.82 19.31 -17.21
N ASP A 131 -14.43 20.37 -16.49
CA ASP A 131 -15.31 21.42 -15.95
C ASP A 131 -15.27 22.76 -16.72
N GLU A 132 -14.60 22.82 -17.89
CA GLU A 132 -14.68 23.95 -18.85
C GLU A 132 -15.65 23.69 -20.01
#